data_AF-A0A8G1RW44-F1
#
_entry.id   AF-A0A8G1RW44-F1
#
_cell.length_a   1.000
_cell.length_b   1.000
_cell.length_c   1.000
_cell.angle_alpha   90.00
_cell.angle_beta   90.00
_cell.angle_gamma   90.00
#
_symmetry.space_group_name_H-M   'P 1'
#
loop_
_entity.id
_entity.type
_entity.pdbx_description
1 polymer ?
#
loop_
_entity_poly.entity_id
_entity_poly.type
_entity_poly.pdbx_seq_one_letter_code
_entity_poly.pdbx_strand_id
1 'polypeptide(L)'
;MPRIKKKKTRAEGLTRVRNNQCRCRQRQRDCVADLERRIVSLENTTAREISTLQSMTDVLRQESEQLKAFVDASLGVEDTDMVPSTHVSGLAWAKYNDADTTVWTVALELVIGYNTKNLSISELDLRLRGGYRCARFLWEGCRMANQVLFAVFAEVIE
;
A
#
# COMPACT_ATOMS: atom_id res chain seq x y z
N MET A 1 31.03 -59.98 19.28
CA MET A 1 32.34 -59.35 18.98
C MET A 1 32.22 -57.82 19.08
N PRO A 2 33.15 -57.11 19.74
CA PRO A 2 33.10 -55.66 19.83
C PRO A 2 33.50 -55.02 18.49
N ARG A 3 32.68 -54.09 17.95
CA ARG A 3 33.06 -53.28 16.78
C ARG A 3 34.10 -52.25 17.19
N ILE A 4 35.38 -52.55 16.95
CA ILE A 4 36.47 -51.59 17.11
C ILE A 4 36.33 -50.51 16.03
N LYS A 5 35.88 -49.31 16.40
CA LYS A 5 35.83 -48.18 15.47
C LYS A 5 37.25 -47.65 15.28
N LYS A 6 37.77 -47.72 14.04
CA LYS A 6 39.04 -47.09 13.66
C LYS A 6 38.97 -45.59 13.99
N LYS A 7 40.01 -45.06 14.65
CA LYS A 7 40.12 -43.62 14.90
C LYS A 7 40.29 -42.90 13.56
N LYS A 8 39.43 -41.91 13.32
CA LYS A 8 39.38 -41.15 12.06
C LYS A 8 40.65 -40.32 11.90
N THR A 9 41.27 -40.35 10.73
CA THR A 9 42.52 -39.61 10.49
C THR A 9 42.24 -38.13 10.22
N ARG A 10 43.23 -37.26 10.44
CA ARG A 10 43.13 -35.81 10.15
C ARG A 10 42.75 -35.54 8.69
N ALA A 11 43.28 -36.33 7.77
CA ALA A 11 42.98 -36.24 6.33
C ALA A 11 41.50 -36.51 6.03
N GLU A 12 40.93 -37.57 6.61
CA GLU A 12 39.50 -37.91 6.47
C GLU A 12 38.59 -36.80 7.04
N GLY A 13 39.03 -36.14 8.13
CA GLY A 13 38.35 -34.99 8.70
C GLY A 13 38.30 -33.79 7.75
N LEU A 14 39.44 -33.44 7.16
CA LEU A 14 39.55 -32.33 6.20
C LEU A 14 38.72 -32.58 4.95
N THR A 15 38.74 -33.79 4.40
CA THR A 15 37.92 -34.17 3.25
C THR A 15 36.44 -34.03 3.56
N ARG A 16 35.99 -34.45 4.75
CA ARG A 16 34.59 -34.27 5.18
C ARG A 16 34.21 -32.79 5.29
N VAL A 17 35.07 -31.94 5.84
CA VAL A 17 34.82 -30.49 5.96
C VAL A 17 34.71 -29.85 4.59
N ARG A 18 35.63 -30.14 3.66
CA ARG A 18 35.56 -29.64 2.28
C ARG A 18 34.25 -30.04 1.60
N ASN A 19 33.87 -31.31 1.73
CA ASN A 19 32.64 -31.83 1.11
C ASN A 19 31.40 -31.14 1.70
N ASN A 20 31.38 -30.92 3.02
CA ASN A 20 30.28 -30.22 3.68
C ASN A 20 30.20 -28.74 3.25
N GLN A 21 31.35 -28.05 3.14
CA GLN A 21 31.42 -26.69 2.60
C GLN A 21 30.93 -26.63 1.15
N CYS A 22 31.30 -27.58 0.30
CA CYS A 22 30.79 -27.65 -1.08
C CYS A 22 29.27 -27.83 -1.11
N ARG A 23 28.71 -28.74 -0.29
CA ARG A 23 27.24 -28.93 -0.20
C ARG A 23 26.53 -27.69 0.33
N CYS A 24 27.11 -26.99 1.30
CA CYS A 24 26.57 -25.74 1.81
C CYS A 24 26.53 -24.67 0.71
N ARG A 25 27.64 -24.48 -0.01
CA ARG A 25 27.72 -23.56 -1.15
C ARG A 25 26.73 -23.94 -2.26
N GLN A 26 26.57 -25.23 -2.53
CA GLN A 26 25.62 -25.70 -3.53
C GLN A 26 24.18 -25.38 -3.13
N ARG A 27 23.76 -25.71 -1.90
CA ARG A 27 22.42 -25.37 -1.41
C ARG A 27 22.15 -23.87 -1.46
N GLN A 28 23.15 -23.05 -1.16
CA GLN A 28 23.02 -21.60 -1.26
C GLN A 28 22.78 -21.16 -2.71
N ARG A 29 23.52 -21.72 -3.68
CA ARG A 29 23.30 -21.46 -5.11
C ARG A 29 21.92 -21.93 -5.56
N ASP A 30 21.49 -23.11 -5.12
CA ASP A 30 20.16 -23.64 -5.44
C ASP A 30 19.05 -22.75 -4.89
N CYS A 31 19.21 -22.24 -3.66
CA CYS A 31 18.29 -21.29 -3.04
C CYS A 31 18.24 -19.96 -3.81
N VAL A 32 19.39 -19.41 -4.20
CA VAL A 32 19.46 -18.18 -5.01
C VAL A 32 18.77 -18.38 -6.36
N ALA A 33 19.05 -19.48 -7.06
CA ALA A 33 18.41 -19.79 -8.33
C ALA A 33 16.88 -19.99 -8.21
N ASP A 34 16.39 -20.54 -7.08
CA ASP A 34 14.94 -20.62 -6.83
C ASP A 34 14.31 -19.25 -6.61
N LEU A 35 14.98 -18.39 -5.83
CA LEU A 35 14.52 -17.02 -5.60
C LEU A 35 14.50 -16.21 -6.90
N GLU A 36 15.55 -16.28 -7.71
CA GLU A 36 15.61 -15.62 -9.03
C GLU A 36 14.47 -16.09 -9.94
N ARG A 37 14.19 -17.40 -9.99
CA ARG A 37 13.04 -17.93 -10.74
C ARG A 37 11.70 -17.39 -10.24
N ARG A 38 11.52 -17.28 -8.92
CA ARG A 38 10.28 -16.73 -8.33
C ARG A 38 10.11 -15.26 -8.67
N ILE A 39 11.18 -14.47 -8.59
CA ILE A 39 11.17 -13.04 -8.95
C ILE A 39 10.70 -12.89 -10.39
N VAL A 40 11.34 -13.60 -11.33
CA VAL A 40 10.97 -13.56 -12.75
C VAL A 40 9.52 -13.99 -12.96
N SER A 41 9.04 -15.01 -12.24
CA SER A 41 7.63 -15.44 -12.33
C SER A 41 6.66 -14.33 -11.90
N LEU A 42 6.95 -13.66 -10.78
CA LEU A 42 6.12 -12.59 -10.24
C LEU A 42 6.15 -11.33 -11.12
N GLU A 43 7.31 -10.97 -11.65
CA GLU A 43 7.45 -9.89 -12.62
C GLU A 43 6.60 -10.16 -13.87
N ASN A 44 6.62 -11.40 -14.37
CA ASN A 44 5.78 -11.77 -15.51
C ASN A 44 4.28 -11.76 -15.21
N THR A 45 3.85 -12.17 -14.01
CA THR A 45 2.41 -12.12 -13.65
C THR A 45 1.94 -10.68 -13.49
N THR A 46 2.71 -9.85 -12.77
CA THR A 46 2.40 -8.43 -12.58
C THR A 46 2.39 -7.66 -13.89
N ALA A 47 3.34 -7.91 -14.81
CA ALA A 47 3.36 -7.28 -16.13
C ALA A 47 2.10 -7.61 -16.96
N ARG A 48 1.62 -8.86 -16.90
CA ARG A 48 0.37 -9.26 -17.56
C ARG A 48 -0.83 -8.56 -16.94
N GLU A 49 -0.92 -8.55 -15.61
CA GLU A 49 -2.01 -7.89 -14.87
C GLU A 49 -2.06 -6.39 -15.20
N ILE A 50 -0.91 -5.71 -15.19
CA ILE A 50 -0.80 -4.30 -15.58
C ILE A 50 -1.31 -4.10 -17.01
N SER A 51 -0.89 -4.94 -17.97
CA SER A 51 -1.34 -4.83 -19.35
C SER A 51 -2.86 -5.01 -19.49
N THR A 52 -3.45 -5.98 -18.78
CA THR A 52 -4.91 -6.16 -18.77
C THR A 52 -5.64 -4.95 -18.16
N LEU A 53 -5.15 -4.42 -17.04
CA LEU A 53 -5.74 -3.24 -16.40
C LEU A 53 -5.62 -1.98 -17.27
N GLN A 54 -4.49 -1.80 -17.95
CA GLN A 54 -4.30 -0.71 -18.90
C GLN A 54 -5.29 -0.80 -20.05
N SER A 55 -5.45 -1.98 -20.65
CA SER A 55 -6.44 -2.19 -21.72
C SER A 55 -7.87 -1.90 -21.26
N MET A 56 -8.26 -2.35 -20.05
CA MET A 56 -9.59 -2.05 -19.50
C MET A 56 -9.77 -0.54 -19.24
N THR A 57 -8.72 0.13 -18.75
CA THR A 57 -8.74 1.58 -18.50
C THR A 57 -8.92 2.35 -19.80
N ASP A 58 -8.21 1.98 -20.86
CA ASP A 58 -8.31 2.63 -22.17
C ASP A 58 -9.71 2.49 -22.76
N VAL A 59 -10.32 1.30 -22.66
CA VAL A 59 -11.72 1.07 -23.09
C VAL A 59 -12.69 1.96 -22.33
N LEU A 60 -12.62 1.96 -21.00
CA LEU A 60 -13.50 2.80 -20.17
C LEU A 60 -13.31 4.29 -20.45
N ARG A 61 -12.07 4.71 -20.71
CA ARG A 61 -11.75 6.09 -21.07
C ARG A 61 -12.39 6.46 -22.41
N GLN A 62 -12.29 5.60 -23.41
CA GLN A 62 -12.90 5.79 -24.72
C GLN A 62 -14.43 5.85 -24.62
N GLU A 63 -15.05 4.94 -23.89
CA GLU A 63 -16.50 4.95 -23.65
C GLU A 63 -16.94 6.24 -22.94
N SER A 64 -16.17 6.69 -21.95
CA SER A 64 -16.45 7.95 -21.24
C SER A 64 -16.35 9.17 -22.17
N GLU A 65 -15.34 9.20 -23.04
CA GLU A 65 -15.20 10.25 -24.07
C GLU A 65 -16.36 10.23 -25.07
N GLN A 66 -16.79 9.04 -25.50
CA GLN A 66 -17.94 8.87 -26.40
C GLN A 66 -19.25 9.33 -25.76
N LEU A 67 -19.51 8.93 -24.51
CA LEU A 67 -20.69 9.36 -23.76
C LEU A 67 -20.68 10.87 -23.56
N LYS A 68 -19.52 11.45 -23.22
CA LYS A 68 -19.38 12.89 -23.06
C LYS A 68 -19.67 13.63 -24.37
N ALA A 69 -19.06 13.19 -25.48
CA ALA A 69 -19.34 13.76 -26.79
C ALA A 69 -20.81 13.62 -27.21
N PHE A 70 -21.46 12.50 -26.87
CA PHE A 70 -22.88 12.30 -27.11
C PHE A 70 -23.76 13.27 -26.30
N VAL A 71 -23.42 13.48 -25.02
CA VAL A 71 -24.10 14.45 -24.15
C VAL A 71 -23.90 15.88 -24.67
N ASP A 72 -22.68 16.26 -25.00
CA ASP A 72 -22.34 17.58 -25.55
C ASP A 72 -23.04 17.84 -26.89
N ALA A 73 -23.20 16.81 -27.73
CA ALA A 73 -23.95 16.91 -28.98
C ALA A 73 -25.49 16.99 -28.78
N SER A 74 -26.00 16.41 -27.69
CA SER A 74 -27.44 16.41 -27.37
C SER A 74 -27.88 17.67 -26.64
N LEU A 75 -26.98 18.28 -25.85
CA LEU A 75 -27.16 19.57 -25.18
C LEU A 75 -26.32 20.59 -25.93
N GLY A 76 -26.86 21.22 -26.98
CA GLY A 76 -26.21 22.32 -27.69
C GLY A 76 -26.02 23.55 -26.80
N VAL A 77 -25.04 23.51 -25.90
CA VAL A 77 -24.63 24.64 -25.07
C VAL A 77 -23.56 25.38 -25.85
N GLU A 78 -23.98 26.44 -26.54
CA GLU A 78 -23.04 27.43 -27.06
C GLU A 78 -22.25 28.08 -25.92
N ASP A 79 -20.96 28.31 -26.19
CA ASP A 79 -20.04 29.05 -25.36
C ASP A 79 -20.64 30.39 -24.91
N THR A 80 -20.87 30.53 -23.60
CA THR A 80 -20.92 31.84 -22.94
C THR A 80 -19.69 31.99 -22.08
N ASP A 81 -18.73 32.77 -22.58
CA ASP A 81 -17.59 33.30 -21.84
C ASP A 81 -18.06 34.13 -20.63
N MET A 82 -18.03 33.55 -19.42
CA MET A 82 -17.90 34.26 -18.15
C MET A 82 -17.37 33.29 -17.07
N VAL A 83 -16.07 33.44 -16.74
CA VAL A 83 -15.34 32.86 -15.59
C VAL A 83 -15.10 31.33 -15.66
N PRO A 84 -13.87 30.82 -15.49
CA PRO A 84 -13.63 29.38 -15.38
C PRO A 84 -14.11 28.87 -14.01
N SER A 85 -15.42 28.66 -13.87
CA SER A 85 -16.00 27.81 -12.85
C SER A 85 -16.43 26.51 -13.52
N THR A 86 -15.53 25.54 -13.50
CA THR A 86 -15.80 24.13 -13.78
C THR A 86 -16.83 23.59 -12.79
N HIS A 87 -18.11 23.80 -13.06
CA HIS A 87 -19.21 23.09 -12.42
C HIS A 87 -19.55 21.83 -13.24
N VAL A 88 -18.60 20.88 -13.30
CA VAL A 88 -18.95 19.46 -13.46
C VAL A 88 -19.30 18.95 -12.06
N SER A 89 -20.55 19.18 -11.67
CA SER A 89 -21.08 18.80 -10.35
C SER A 89 -21.44 17.30 -10.33
N GLY A 90 -20.44 16.44 -10.51
CA GLY A 90 -20.61 14.98 -10.47
C GLY A 90 -19.52 14.24 -9.70
N LEU A 91 -18.31 14.80 -9.63
CA LEU A 91 -17.22 14.32 -8.80
C LEU A 91 -16.51 15.54 -8.24
N ALA A 92 -17.18 16.27 -7.36
CA ALA A 92 -16.48 17.14 -6.45
C ALA A 92 -15.64 16.23 -5.56
N TRP A 93 -14.40 15.96 -5.97
CA TRP A 93 -13.34 15.79 -5.00
C TRP A 93 -13.38 17.06 -4.15
N ALA A 94 -14.14 16.98 -3.06
CA ALA A 94 -14.30 18.05 -2.11
C ALA A 94 -12.91 18.64 -1.91
N LYS A 95 -12.76 19.94 -2.20
CA LYS A 95 -11.52 20.72 -2.05
C LYS A 95 -10.66 20.05 -0.97
N TYR A 96 -9.64 19.29 -1.38
CA TYR A 96 -8.75 18.63 -0.45
C TYR A 96 -7.89 19.73 0.16
N ASN A 97 -8.44 20.37 1.20
CA ASN A 97 -7.69 21.25 2.05
C ASN A 97 -6.85 20.32 2.93
N ASP A 98 -5.61 20.04 2.52
CA ASP A 98 -4.65 19.29 3.34
C ASP A 98 -4.46 19.93 4.72
N ALA A 99 -4.79 21.23 4.86
CA ALA A 99 -4.83 21.95 6.13
C ALA A 99 -5.89 21.44 7.12
N ASP A 100 -7.00 20.88 6.63
CA ASP A 100 -8.12 20.41 7.47
C ASP A 100 -8.01 18.93 7.84
N THR A 101 -6.90 18.28 7.46
CA THR A 101 -6.66 16.87 7.71
C THR A 101 -5.26 16.61 8.27
N THR A 102 -5.17 15.64 9.16
CA THR A 102 -3.90 15.19 9.77
C THR A 102 -3.61 13.77 9.31
N VAL A 103 -2.34 13.43 9.08
CA VAL A 103 -1.94 12.06 8.75
C VAL A 103 -2.30 11.14 9.91
N TRP A 104 -2.91 9.99 9.61
CA TRP A 104 -3.42 9.04 10.59
C TRP A 104 -2.39 8.65 11.65
N THR A 105 -1.16 8.40 11.24
CA THR A 105 -0.06 8.01 12.15
C THR A 105 0.20 9.09 13.18
N VAL A 106 0.25 10.36 12.75
CA VAL A 106 0.44 11.51 13.64
C VAL A 106 -0.77 11.70 14.55
N ALA A 107 -1.99 11.59 14.01
CA ALA A 107 -3.21 11.71 14.78
C ALA A 107 -3.29 10.65 15.90
N LEU A 108 -3.01 9.38 15.57
CA LEU A 108 -3.05 8.29 16.53
C LEU A 108 -1.97 8.42 17.61
N GLU A 109 -0.75 8.81 17.23
CA GLU A 109 0.34 9.06 18.18
C GLU A 109 -0.02 10.16 19.19
N LEU A 110 -0.59 11.26 18.71
CA LEU A 110 -1.05 12.33 19.57
C LEU A 110 -2.19 11.86 20.49
N VAL A 111 -3.21 11.16 19.97
CA VAL A 111 -4.33 10.66 20.78
C VAL A 111 -3.86 9.68 21.86
N ILE A 112 -2.92 8.80 21.54
CA ILE A 112 -2.31 7.88 22.53
C ILE A 112 -1.52 8.68 23.58
N GLY A 113 -0.74 9.68 23.16
CA GLY A 113 0.09 10.49 24.06
C GLY A 113 -0.70 11.34 25.06
N TYR A 114 -1.90 11.79 24.70
CA TYR A 114 -2.77 12.61 25.54
C TYR A 114 -3.91 11.81 26.21
N ASN A 115 -3.84 10.48 26.20
CA ASN A 115 -4.90 9.59 26.71
C ASN A 115 -4.96 9.51 28.24
N THR A 116 -5.57 10.50 28.87
CA THR A 116 -5.74 10.54 30.33
C THR A 116 -6.75 9.49 30.84
N LYS A 117 -7.72 9.12 29.99
CA LYS A 117 -8.77 8.13 30.29
C LYS A 117 -8.34 6.68 30.14
N ASN A 118 -7.10 6.42 29.73
CA ASN A 118 -6.57 5.08 29.47
C ASN A 118 -7.47 4.23 28.55
N LEU A 119 -8.10 4.86 27.55
CA LEU A 119 -8.87 4.13 26.54
C LEU A 119 -7.96 3.17 25.77
N SER A 120 -8.49 1.99 25.45
CA SER A 120 -7.74 1.02 24.65
C SER A 120 -7.48 1.52 23.23
N ILE A 121 -6.39 1.06 22.60
CA ILE A 121 -6.05 1.41 21.22
C ILE A 121 -7.21 1.09 20.26
N SER A 122 -7.90 -0.04 20.46
CA SER A 122 -9.05 -0.44 19.65
C SER A 122 -10.25 0.49 19.80
N GLU A 123 -10.48 1.02 21.00
CA GLU A 123 -11.56 1.99 21.27
C GLU A 123 -11.24 3.35 20.61
N LEU A 124 -9.99 3.80 20.71
CA LEU A 124 -9.54 5.02 20.03
C LEU A 124 -9.66 4.88 18.50
N ASP A 125 -9.23 3.74 17.95
CA ASP A 125 -9.36 3.44 16.51
C ASP A 125 -10.82 3.47 16.05
N LEU A 126 -11.73 2.88 16.83
CA LEU A 126 -13.16 2.87 16.51
C LEU A 126 -13.77 4.27 16.43
N ARG A 127 -13.41 5.16 17.36
CA ARG A 127 -13.91 6.54 17.38
C ARG A 127 -13.34 7.38 16.25
N LEU A 128 -12.06 7.17 15.95
CA LEU A 128 -11.37 7.92 14.93
C LEU A 128 -11.76 7.47 13.51
N ARG A 129 -12.21 6.23 13.32
CA ARG A 129 -12.67 5.68 12.03
C ARG A 129 -13.69 6.56 11.29
N GLY A 130 -14.57 7.25 12.01
CA GLY A 130 -15.55 8.16 11.42
C GLY A 130 -14.93 9.36 10.69
N GLY A 131 -13.66 9.67 10.96
CA GLY A 131 -12.92 10.78 10.38
C GLY A 131 -12.01 10.41 9.21
N TYR A 132 -11.99 9.15 8.75
CA TYR A 132 -11.07 8.74 7.68
C TYR A 132 -11.32 9.46 6.36
N ARG A 133 -10.22 9.88 5.74
CA ARG A 133 -10.17 10.53 4.45
C ARG A 133 -9.09 9.87 3.60
N CYS A 134 -9.33 9.80 2.29
CA CYS A 134 -8.32 9.33 1.35
C CYS A 134 -7.15 10.31 1.33
N ALA A 135 -5.94 9.74 1.26
CA ALA A 135 -4.72 10.51 1.03
C ALA A 135 -4.71 11.07 -0.39
N ARG A 136 -3.98 12.16 -0.62
CA ARG A 136 -3.80 12.70 -1.97
C ARG A 136 -2.81 11.85 -2.78
N PHE A 137 -1.86 11.20 -2.10
CA PHE A 137 -0.86 10.33 -2.70
C PHE A 137 -0.75 9.01 -1.94
N LEU A 138 -0.44 7.90 -2.63
CA LEU A 138 -0.36 6.57 -2.01
C LEU A 138 0.72 6.46 -0.90
N TRP A 139 1.78 7.27 -0.96
CA TRP A 139 2.90 7.26 0.00
C TRP A 139 2.70 8.16 1.23
N GLU A 140 1.65 8.97 1.24
CA GLU A 140 1.36 9.90 2.35
C GLU A 140 0.67 9.21 3.54
N GLY A 141 0.09 8.03 3.31
CA GLY A 141 -0.68 7.31 4.31
C GLY A 141 -2.10 7.90 4.51
N CYS A 142 -2.98 7.15 5.17
CA CYS A 142 -4.36 7.57 5.38
C CYS A 142 -4.44 8.91 6.14
N ARG A 143 -5.40 9.76 5.78
CA ARG A 143 -5.63 11.05 6.44
C ARG A 143 -6.88 11.00 7.31
N MET A 144 -6.94 11.88 8.28
CA MET A 144 -8.04 12.03 9.23
C MET A 144 -8.52 13.47 9.26
N ALA A 145 -9.83 13.69 9.26
CA ALA A 145 -10.40 15.02 9.42
C ALA A 145 -10.08 15.60 10.81
N ASN A 146 -9.55 16.82 10.86
CA ASN A 146 -9.18 17.49 12.11
C ASN A 146 -10.39 17.68 13.04
N GLN A 147 -11.59 17.86 12.48
CA GLN A 147 -12.82 17.97 13.25
C GLN A 147 -13.10 16.73 14.12
N VAL A 148 -12.96 15.54 13.56
CA VAL A 148 -13.17 14.28 14.30
C VAL A 148 -12.04 14.06 15.30
N LEU A 149 -10.81 14.38 14.89
CA LEU A 149 -9.64 14.29 15.76
C LEU A 149 -9.78 15.17 17.02
N PHE A 150 -10.21 16.43 16.87
CA PHE A 150 -10.44 17.33 18.00
C PHE A 150 -11.60 16.89 18.89
N ALA A 151 -12.67 16.32 18.32
CA ALA A 151 -13.76 15.76 19.12
C ALA A 151 -13.27 14.59 20.00
N VAL A 152 -12.48 13.67 19.44
CA VAL A 152 -11.87 12.58 20.20
C VAL A 152 -10.88 13.12 21.23
N PHE A 153 -10.08 14.14 20.92
CA PHE A 153 -9.20 14.76 21.90
C PHE A 153 -9.95 15.37 23.08
N ALA A 154 -11.04 16.11 22.83
CA ALA A 154 -11.86 16.67 23.89
C ALA A 154 -12.34 15.57 24.84
N GLU A 155 -12.83 14.44 24.30
CA GLU A 155 -13.26 13.31 25.10
C GLU A 155 -12.13 12.59 25.84
N VAL A 156 -10.91 12.62 25.32
CA VAL A 156 -9.78 11.83 25.86
C VAL A 156 -8.96 12.62 26.88
N ILE A 157 -9.01 13.96 26.82
CA ILE A 157 -8.29 14.88 27.70
C ILE A 157 -9.14 15.34 28.89
N GLU A 158 -10.46 15.48 28.72
CA GLU A 158 -11.40 15.96 29.75
C GLU A 158 -11.77 14.89 30.77
#